data_AF-A0A8G2F2Q6-F1
#
_entry.id   AF-A0A8G2F2Q6-F1
#
_cell.length_a   1.000
_cell.length_b   1.000
_cell.length_c   1.000
_cell.angle_alpha   90.00
_cell.angle_beta   90.00
_cell.angle_gamma   90.00
#
_symmetry.space_group_name_H-M   'P 1'
#
loop_
_entity.id
_entity.type
_entity.pdbx_description
1 polymer ?
#
loop_
_entity_poly.entity_id
_entity_poly.type
_entity_poly.pdbx_seq_one_letter_code
_entity_poly.pdbx_strand_id
1 'polypeptide(L)'
;MKVHILILTALFFLCAPVFAAEGQTNASGQEFPDWITSQYPPYDAKGKIDPFVSFVKIREYELMQAAKKSKIEKKAATPLETVDVRSLKLIGIINKVGGNSMAMVELPDGKGYLIRPGMTIGLYDGVVTSIGNEVLVVEEDVIDVFGEAKKRIINLRLRQEKE
;
A
#
# COMPACT_ATOMS: atom_id res chain seq x y z
N MET A 1 -47.14 -9.14 69.73
CA MET A 1 -46.97 -10.54 69.25
C MET A 1 -46.84 -10.50 67.74
N LYS A 2 -45.77 -11.11 67.21
CA LYS A 2 -45.43 -11.23 65.78
C LYS A 2 -46.45 -12.12 65.07
N VAL A 3 -46.90 -11.75 63.87
CA VAL A 3 -47.18 -12.69 62.76
C VAL A 3 -46.98 -11.96 61.42
N HIS A 4 -46.07 -12.49 60.59
CA HIS A 4 -45.86 -12.17 59.17
C HIS A 4 -46.94 -12.80 58.28
N ILE A 5 -46.89 -12.49 56.97
CA ILE A 5 -47.45 -13.23 55.80
C ILE A 5 -48.76 -12.62 55.28
N LEU A 6 -49.04 -12.41 53.99
CA LEU A 6 -48.34 -12.38 52.68
C LEU A 6 -49.52 -12.18 51.67
N ILE A 7 -49.25 -11.63 50.48
CA ILE A 7 -50.07 -11.77 49.24
C ILE A 7 -51.29 -10.82 49.08
N LEU A 8 -51.25 -9.91 48.09
CA LEU A 8 -51.94 -10.03 46.78
C LEU A 8 -52.14 -8.65 46.10
N THR A 9 -51.91 -8.61 44.78
CA THR A 9 -52.31 -7.56 43.80
C THR A 9 -51.58 -6.22 43.80
N ALA A 10 -50.40 -6.18 43.17
CA ALA A 10 -49.90 -4.97 42.52
C ALA A 10 -50.17 -5.09 41.01
N LEU A 11 -51.10 -4.25 40.56
CA LEU A 11 -51.57 -4.00 39.20
C LEU A 11 -50.41 -3.97 38.19
N PHE A 12 -50.36 -4.99 37.33
CA PHE A 12 -49.44 -5.05 36.19
C PHE A 12 -49.90 -4.01 35.16
N PHE A 13 -49.25 -2.84 35.16
CA PHE A 13 -49.50 -1.77 34.21
C PHE A 13 -49.01 -2.22 32.84
N LEU A 14 -49.96 -2.57 31.96
CA LEU A 14 -49.71 -3.02 30.59
C LEU A 14 -49.22 -1.84 29.75
N CYS A 15 -47.92 -1.55 29.81
CA CYS A 15 -47.24 -0.64 28.89
C CYS A 15 -46.99 -1.38 27.58
N ALA A 16 -47.89 -1.21 26.60
CA ALA A 16 -47.63 -1.66 25.24
C ALA A 16 -46.56 -0.75 24.61
N PRO A 17 -45.44 -1.27 24.07
CA PRO A 17 -44.57 -0.46 23.25
C PRO A 17 -45.31 -0.12 21.96
N VAL A 18 -45.54 1.17 21.73
CA VAL A 18 -45.84 1.70 20.40
C VAL A 18 -44.62 1.37 19.54
N PHE A 19 -44.74 0.32 18.72
CA PHE A 19 -43.82 0.07 17.63
C PHE A 19 -43.95 1.25 16.67
N ALA A 20 -42.92 2.11 16.67
CA ALA A 20 -42.73 3.07 15.60
C ALA A 20 -42.63 2.29 14.29
N ALA A 21 -43.58 2.50 13.40
CA ALA A 21 -43.52 1.96 12.05
C ALA A 21 -42.23 2.46 11.39
N GLU A 22 -41.31 1.54 11.10
CA GLU A 22 -40.14 1.83 10.30
C GLU A 22 -40.59 2.45 8.99
N GLY A 23 -40.06 3.65 8.71
CA GLY A 23 -40.30 4.35 7.47
C GLY A 23 -39.90 3.44 6.31
N GLN A 24 -40.86 3.20 5.42
CA GLN A 24 -40.59 2.61 4.12
C GLN A 24 -39.58 3.50 3.39
N THR A 25 -38.32 3.07 3.36
CA THR A 25 -37.35 3.56 2.38
C THR A 25 -37.69 2.88 1.05
N ASN A 26 -38.72 3.39 0.40
CA ASN A 26 -39.04 3.09 -0.99
C ASN A 26 -37.96 3.72 -1.87
N ALA A 27 -36.80 3.07 -1.96
CA ALA A 27 -35.93 3.14 -3.12
C ALA A 27 -36.15 1.83 -3.88
N SER A 28 -37.14 1.87 -4.76
CA SER A 28 -37.56 0.77 -5.62
C SER A 28 -36.38 0.22 -6.42
N GLY A 29 -35.77 -0.86 -5.93
CA GLY A 29 -34.91 -1.72 -6.74
C GLY A 29 -35.80 -2.38 -7.78
N GLN A 30 -35.67 -1.97 -9.04
CA GLN A 30 -36.27 -2.73 -10.14
C GLN A 30 -35.61 -4.11 -10.16
N GLU A 31 -36.35 -5.14 -9.76
CA GLU A 31 -35.97 -6.52 -10.03
C GLU A 31 -35.89 -6.71 -11.55
N PHE A 32 -34.74 -7.16 -12.04
CA PHE A 32 -34.56 -7.41 -13.46
C PHE A 32 -35.48 -8.55 -13.91
N PRO A 33 -36.14 -8.45 -15.08
CA PRO A 33 -36.99 -9.53 -15.58
C PRO A 33 -36.19 -10.84 -15.78
N ASP A 34 -36.87 -11.98 -15.65
CA ASP A 34 -36.26 -13.33 -15.63
C ASP A 34 -35.33 -13.64 -16.82
N TRP A 35 -35.52 -13.01 -17.97
CA TRP A 35 -34.66 -13.19 -19.16
C TRP A 35 -33.32 -12.44 -19.07
N ILE A 36 -33.19 -11.48 -18.14
CA ILE A 36 -31.94 -10.77 -17.83
C ILE A 36 -31.18 -11.47 -16.70
N THR A 37 -31.89 -12.11 -15.77
CA THR A 37 -31.29 -12.81 -14.63
C THR A 37 -30.57 -14.07 -15.12
N SER A 38 -29.25 -14.09 -15.02
CA SER A 38 -28.43 -15.27 -15.32
C SER A 38 -28.91 -16.47 -14.51
N GLN A 39 -29.21 -17.60 -15.17
CA GLN A 39 -29.54 -18.86 -14.49
C GLN A 39 -28.32 -19.47 -13.75
N TYR A 40 -27.12 -18.96 -14.02
CA TYR A 40 -25.89 -19.39 -13.38
C TYR A 40 -25.49 -18.43 -12.25
N PRO A 41 -24.91 -18.98 -11.15
CA PRO A 41 -24.34 -18.14 -10.10
C PRO A 41 -23.25 -17.23 -10.68
N PRO A 42 -23.05 -16.03 -10.11
CA PRO A 42 -21.96 -15.14 -10.50
C PRO A 42 -20.61 -15.88 -10.51
N TYR A 43 -19.77 -15.55 -11.49
CA TYR A 43 -18.45 -16.16 -11.61
C TYR A 43 -17.60 -15.88 -10.36
N ASP A 44 -17.24 -16.94 -9.62
CA ASP A 44 -16.22 -16.86 -8.57
C ASP A 44 -14.84 -17.17 -9.17
N ALA A 45 -13.92 -16.22 -9.02
CA ALA A 45 -12.54 -16.29 -9.48
C ALA A 45 -11.60 -17.00 -8.48
N LYS A 46 -12.04 -17.23 -7.23
CA LYS A 46 -11.19 -17.81 -6.18
C LYS A 46 -10.69 -19.20 -6.58
N GLY A 47 -9.36 -19.37 -6.54
CA GLY A 47 -8.69 -20.65 -6.82
C GLY A 47 -8.62 -21.06 -8.29
N LYS A 48 -9.08 -20.22 -9.22
CA LYS A 48 -8.99 -20.47 -10.67
C LYS A 48 -7.73 -19.80 -11.24
N ILE A 49 -7.25 -20.36 -12.36
CA ILE A 49 -6.15 -19.78 -13.14
C ILE A 49 -6.63 -18.47 -13.77
N ASP A 50 -5.77 -17.46 -13.74
CA ASP A 50 -6.04 -16.15 -14.33
C ASP A 50 -6.19 -16.26 -15.86
N PRO A 51 -7.37 -15.95 -16.43
CA PRO A 51 -7.62 -16.11 -17.87
C PRO A 51 -6.81 -15.13 -18.73
N PHE A 52 -6.19 -14.11 -18.13
CA PHE A 52 -5.37 -13.12 -18.81
C PHE A 52 -3.88 -13.49 -18.82
N VAL A 53 -3.52 -14.65 -18.28
CA VAL A 53 -2.15 -15.15 -18.26
C VAL A 53 -2.01 -16.28 -19.28
N SER A 54 -1.00 -16.16 -20.15
CA SER A 54 -0.66 -17.22 -21.10
C SER A 54 -0.33 -18.52 -20.38
N PHE A 55 -0.90 -19.64 -20.84
CA PHE A 55 -0.67 -20.97 -20.29
C PHE A 55 0.81 -21.38 -20.29
N VAL A 56 1.59 -20.88 -21.26
CA VAL A 56 3.03 -21.16 -21.38
C VAL A 56 3.83 -20.50 -20.25
N LYS A 57 3.38 -19.34 -19.76
CA LYS A 57 4.11 -18.48 -18.81
C LYS A 57 3.53 -18.47 -17.40
N ILE A 58 2.57 -19.35 -17.09
CA ILE A 58 1.89 -19.37 -15.78
C ILE A 58 2.89 -19.40 -14.63
N ARG A 59 3.92 -20.26 -14.71
CA ARG A 59 4.91 -20.41 -13.64
C ARG A 59 5.73 -19.15 -13.39
N GLU A 60 6.16 -18.47 -14.46
CA GLU A 60 6.90 -17.20 -14.37
C GLU A 60 6.03 -16.11 -13.75
N TYR A 61 4.76 -16.03 -14.17
CA TYR A 61 3.78 -15.10 -13.62
C TYR A 61 3.51 -15.34 -12.13
N GLU A 62 3.34 -16.59 -11.70
CA GLU A 62 3.13 -16.94 -10.29
C GLU A 62 4.33 -16.54 -9.42
N LEU A 63 5.56 -16.82 -9.88
CA LEU A 63 6.79 -16.42 -9.20
C LEU A 63 6.89 -14.90 -9.07
N MET A 64 6.57 -14.17 -10.14
CA MET A 64 6.56 -12.71 -10.14
C MET A 64 5.50 -12.13 -9.20
N GLN A 65 4.29 -12.70 -9.18
CA GLN A 65 3.23 -12.31 -8.26
C GLN A 65 3.60 -12.60 -6.81
N ALA A 66 4.24 -13.73 -6.54
CA ALA A 66 4.77 -14.05 -5.21
C ALA A 66 5.86 -13.06 -4.76
N ALA A 67 6.80 -12.73 -5.65
CA ALA A 67 7.83 -11.71 -5.39
C ALA A 67 7.23 -10.32 -5.18
N LYS A 68 6.19 -9.95 -5.94
CA LYS A 68 5.48 -8.68 -5.76
C LYS A 68 4.76 -8.63 -4.41
N LYS A 69 4.09 -9.72 -4.00
CA LYS A 69 3.45 -9.82 -2.69
C LYS A 69 4.44 -9.71 -1.54
N SER A 70 5.56 -10.44 -1.61
CA SER A 70 6.59 -10.35 -0.58
C SER A 70 7.22 -8.95 -0.49
N LYS A 71 7.35 -8.24 -1.63
CA LYS A 71 7.79 -6.84 -1.65
C LYS A 71 6.80 -5.90 -0.96
N ILE A 72 5.48 -6.09 -1.18
CA ILE A 72 4.44 -5.29 -0.53
C ILE A 72 4.39 -5.55 0.98
N GLU A 73 4.63 -6.80 1.39
CA GLU A 73 4.68 -7.18 2.80
C GLU A 73 5.96 -6.72 3.52
N LYS A 74 7.03 -6.43 2.77
CA LYS A 74 8.27 -5.85 3.33
C LYS A 74 7.97 -4.45 3.86
N LYS A 75 7.84 -4.36 5.19
CA LYS A 75 7.70 -3.07 5.87
C LYS A 75 8.94 -2.22 5.60
N ALA A 76 8.73 -0.99 5.12
CA ALA A 76 9.82 -0.03 4.92
C ALA A 76 10.64 0.12 6.21
N ALA A 77 11.94 -0.15 6.14
CA ALA A 77 12.82 -0.13 7.30
C ALA A 77 13.24 1.30 7.63
N THR A 78 13.36 2.15 6.60
CA THR A 78 13.77 3.54 6.73
C THR A 78 12.73 4.49 6.13
N PRO A 79 12.62 5.75 6.61
CA PRO A 79 11.78 6.76 5.97
C PRO A 79 12.16 7.04 4.51
N LEU A 80 13.41 6.77 4.12
CA LEU A 80 13.87 6.95 2.73
C LEU A 80 13.29 5.90 1.77
N GLU A 81 12.85 4.75 2.28
CA GLU A 81 12.22 3.68 1.48
C GLU A 81 10.72 3.91 1.24
N THR A 82 10.10 4.93 1.87
CA THR A 82 8.67 5.18 1.74
C THR A 82 8.31 6.08 0.56
N VAL A 83 9.30 6.75 -0.04
CA VAL A 83 9.12 7.71 -1.13
C VAL A 83 9.84 7.25 -2.40
N ASP A 84 9.54 7.86 -3.55
CA ASP A 84 10.28 7.61 -4.79
C ASP A 84 11.64 8.34 -4.74
N VAL A 85 12.71 7.71 -5.23
CA VAL A 85 14.05 8.31 -5.38
C VAL A 85 13.98 9.63 -6.15
N ARG A 86 13.11 9.74 -7.16
CA ARG A 86 12.96 10.97 -7.96
C ARG A 86 12.40 12.16 -7.17
N SER A 87 11.70 11.88 -6.07
CA SER A 87 11.15 12.92 -5.18
C SER A 87 12.17 13.44 -4.17
N LEU A 88 13.26 12.70 -3.96
CA LEU A 88 14.36 13.10 -3.10
C LEU A 88 15.16 14.22 -3.77
N LYS A 89 15.55 15.21 -2.97
CA LYS A 89 16.46 16.27 -3.42
C LYS A 89 17.84 16.04 -2.85
N LEU A 90 18.86 16.02 -3.69
CA LEU A 90 20.25 16.04 -3.24
C LEU A 90 20.61 17.46 -2.79
N ILE A 91 20.80 17.64 -1.48
CA ILE A 91 21.08 18.95 -0.84
C ILE A 91 22.57 19.16 -0.55
N GLY A 92 23.35 18.09 -0.40
CA GLY A 92 24.78 18.24 -0.15
C GLY A 92 25.58 16.96 -0.32
N ILE A 93 26.87 17.10 -0.58
CA ILE A 93 27.83 16.00 -0.61
C ILE A 93 28.99 16.33 0.33
N ILE A 94 29.30 15.40 1.21
CA ILE A 94 30.36 15.49 2.20
C ILE A 94 31.47 14.54 1.77
N ASN A 95 32.55 15.10 1.23
CA ASN A 95 33.74 14.34 0.87
C ASN A 95 34.64 14.17 2.09
N LYS A 96 34.80 12.93 2.57
CA LYS A 96 35.76 12.61 3.63
C LYS A 96 37.12 12.30 3.00
N VAL A 97 38.18 12.87 3.57
CA VAL A 97 39.56 12.51 3.23
C VAL A 97 39.75 11.01 3.48
N GLY A 98 39.99 10.23 2.43
CA GLY A 98 40.08 8.76 2.47
C GLY A 98 38.94 7.97 1.80
N GLY A 99 38.08 8.61 1.00
CA GLY A 99 37.22 7.93 0.01
C GLY A 99 35.81 7.54 0.46
N ASN A 100 35.45 7.83 1.71
CA ASN A 100 34.09 7.59 2.22
C ASN A 100 33.21 8.84 2.07
N SER A 101 32.84 9.17 0.83
CA SER A 101 31.91 10.26 0.57
C SER A 101 30.50 9.90 1.06
N MET A 102 29.81 10.89 1.61
CA MET A 102 28.44 10.79 2.09
C MET A 102 27.58 11.84 1.38
N ALA A 103 26.31 11.56 1.16
CA ALA A 103 25.38 12.53 0.59
C ALA A 103 24.29 12.86 1.61
N MET A 104 23.79 14.09 1.56
CA MET A 104 22.62 14.52 2.31
C MET A 104 21.47 14.66 1.31
N VAL A 105 20.35 13.99 1.59
CA VAL A 105 19.14 14.01 0.77
C VAL A 105 17.96 14.53 1.59
N GLU A 106 17.14 15.38 0.98
CA GLU A 106 15.90 15.91 1.55
C GLU A 106 14.71 15.12 0.99
N LEU A 107 13.85 14.63 1.86
CA LEU A 107 12.55 14.06 1.50
C LEU A 107 11.54 15.16 1.12
N PRO A 108 10.44 14.82 0.43
CA PRO A 108 9.35 15.75 0.18
C PRO A 108 8.69 16.31 1.45
N ASP A 109 8.89 15.67 2.61
CA ASP A 109 8.46 16.17 3.92
C ASP A 109 9.41 17.24 4.52
N GLY A 110 10.48 17.59 3.80
CA GLY A 110 11.50 18.56 4.20
C GLY A 110 12.57 18.02 5.14
N LYS A 111 12.54 16.73 5.51
CA LYS A 111 13.54 16.14 6.41
C LYS A 111 14.78 15.70 5.64
N GLY A 112 15.95 16.11 6.15
CA GLY A 112 17.26 15.73 5.61
C GLY A 112 17.80 14.45 6.23
N TYR A 113 18.33 13.54 5.41
CA TYR A 113 18.95 12.28 5.83
C TYR A 113 20.32 12.11 5.18
N LEU A 114 21.24 11.53 5.96
CA LEU A 114 22.58 11.21 5.49
C LEU A 114 22.64 9.79 4.93
N ILE A 115 23.16 9.65 3.71
CA ILE A 115 23.27 8.38 3.00
C ILE A 115 24.71 8.07 2.60
N ARG A 116 24.99 6.77 2.42
CA ARG A 116 26.30 6.21 2.07
C ARG A 116 26.16 5.24 0.90
N PRO A 117 27.23 4.97 0.15
CA PRO A 117 27.24 3.89 -0.83
C PRO A 117 26.80 2.57 -0.20
N GLY A 118 25.96 1.82 -0.90
CA GLY A 118 25.39 0.54 -0.46
C GLY A 118 24.11 0.66 0.39
N MET A 119 23.65 1.86 0.72
CA MET A 119 22.36 2.03 1.41
C MET A 119 21.17 1.84 0.44
N THR A 120 20.10 1.23 0.93
CA THR A 120 18.81 1.13 0.23
C THR A 120 17.98 2.38 0.48
N ILE A 121 17.43 2.95 -0.58
CA ILE A 121 16.59 4.14 -0.62
C ILE A 121 15.50 3.96 -1.66
N GLY A 122 14.38 4.64 -1.48
CA GLY A 122 13.29 4.63 -2.44
C GLY A 122 12.33 3.44 -2.32
N LEU A 123 11.14 3.60 -2.90
CA LEU A 123 10.08 2.57 -2.96
C LEU A 123 10.50 1.32 -3.75
N TYR A 124 11.42 1.48 -4.70
CA TYR A 124 11.82 0.42 -5.62
C TYR A 124 13.10 -0.33 -5.19
N ASP A 125 13.41 -0.35 -3.89
CA ASP A 125 14.65 -0.94 -3.33
C ASP A 125 15.91 -0.40 -4.02
N GLY A 126 15.94 0.92 -4.27
CA GLY A 126 17.07 1.57 -4.93
C GLY A 126 18.34 1.48 -4.08
N VAL A 127 19.47 1.09 -4.65
CA VAL A 127 20.75 1.01 -3.95
C VAL A 127 21.67 2.14 -4.40
N VAL A 128 22.30 2.82 -3.45
CA VAL A 128 23.27 3.88 -3.75
C VAL A 128 24.57 3.24 -4.27
N THR A 129 24.83 3.36 -5.57
CA THR A 129 26.02 2.76 -6.22
C THR A 129 27.25 3.64 -6.02
N SER A 130 27.12 4.95 -6.21
CA SER A 130 28.24 5.88 -6.07
C SER A 130 27.79 7.31 -5.73
N ILE A 131 28.68 8.04 -5.08
CA ILE A 131 28.49 9.44 -4.70
C ILE A 131 29.66 10.22 -5.32
N GLY A 132 29.37 10.97 -6.38
CA GLY A 132 30.33 11.87 -7.04
C GLY A 132 30.40 13.24 -6.37
N ASN A 133 30.97 14.24 -7.05
CA ASN A 133 31.08 15.60 -6.49
C ASN A 133 29.78 16.42 -6.59
N GLU A 134 28.94 16.13 -7.59
CA GLU A 134 27.67 16.84 -7.83
C GLU A 134 26.52 15.86 -8.12
N VAL A 135 26.81 14.56 -8.23
CA VAL A 135 25.85 13.54 -8.68
C VAL A 135 25.85 12.37 -7.72
N LEU A 136 24.65 11.96 -7.31
CA LEU A 136 24.37 10.72 -6.62
C LEU A 136 23.78 9.72 -7.63
N VAL A 137 24.39 8.54 -7.71
CA VAL A 137 23.96 7.47 -8.62
C VAL A 137 23.24 6.39 -7.82
N VAL A 138 21.99 6.12 -8.19
CA VAL A 138 21.11 5.14 -7.54
C VAL A 138 20.66 4.13 -8.58
N GLU A 139 20.69 2.85 -8.23
CA GLU A 139 20.21 1.76 -9.08
C GLU A 139 18.95 1.15 -8.49
N GLU A 140 17.85 1.19 -9.24
CA GLU A 140 16.56 0.61 -8.84
C GLU A 140 16.22 -0.64 -9.66
N ASP A 141 15.57 -1.60 -9.01
CA ASP A 141 15.00 -2.77 -9.68
C ASP A 141 13.54 -2.50 -10.06
N VAL A 142 13.29 -2.36 -11.36
CA VAL A 142 11.97 -2.07 -11.93
C VAL A 142 11.50 -3.25 -12.77
N ILE A 143 10.24 -3.61 -12.64
CA ILE A 143 9.60 -4.65 -13.46
C ILE A 143 9.03 -3.97 -14.71
N ASP A 144 9.42 -4.44 -15.90
CA ASP A 144 8.91 -3.94 -17.17
C ASP A 144 7.46 -4.40 -17.42
N VAL A 145 6.78 -3.85 -18.42
CA VAL A 145 5.41 -4.26 -18.82
C VAL A 145 5.31 -5.74 -19.18
N PHE A 146 6.42 -6.34 -19.60
CA PHE A 146 6.52 -7.78 -19.90
C PHE A 146 6.86 -8.63 -18.66
N GLY A 147 7.04 -8.01 -17.49
CA GLY A 147 7.34 -8.71 -16.24
C GLY A 147 8.82 -9.00 -16.02
N GLU A 148 9.70 -8.53 -16.91
CA GLU A 148 11.15 -8.73 -16.78
C GLU A 148 11.74 -7.73 -15.77
N ALA A 149 12.62 -8.20 -14.89
CA ALA A 149 13.34 -7.35 -13.97
C ALA A 149 14.43 -6.57 -14.73
N LYS A 150 14.35 -5.25 -14.69
CA LYS A 150 15.27 -4.33 -15.36
C LYS A 150 15.83 -3.32 -14.37
N LYS A 151 17.15 -3.16 -14.43
CA LYS A 151 17.88 -2.16 -13.64
C LYS A 151 17.69 -0.77 -14.24
N ARG A 152 17.24 0.18 -13.42
CA ARG A 152 17.09 1.59 -13.78
C ARG A 152 18.13 2.40 -13.01
N ILE A 153 18.98 3.12 -13.74
CA ILE A 153 19.96 4.03 -13.15
C ILE A 153 19.36 5.43 -13.06
N ILE A 154 19.33 5.99 -11.85
CA ILE A 154 18.85 7.34 -11.56
C ILE A 154 20.03 8.17 -11.08
N ASN A 155 20.25 9.30 -11.76
CA ASN A 155 21.27 10.28 -11.40
C ASN A 155 20.60 11.50 -10.77
N LEU A 156 20.75 11.65 -9.45
CA LEU A 156 20.31 12.83 -8.72
C LEU A 156 21.42 13.87 -8.73
N ARG A 157 21.14 15.07 -9.26
CA ARG A 157 22.09 16.19 -9.27
C ARG A 157 21.90 17.08 -8.05
N LEU A 158 23.00 17.62 -7.56
CA LEU A 158 23.01 18.57 -6.45
C LEU A 158 22.18 19.80 -6.84
N ARG A 159 21.24 20.18 -5.99
CA ARG A 159 20.39 21.33 -6.26
C ARG A 159 21.23 22.61 -6.16
N GLN A 160 21.35 23.33 -7.27
CA GLN A 160 21.91 24.68 -7.30
C GLN A 160 20.74 25.65 -7.07
N GLU A 161 20.84 26.50 -6.06
CA GLU A 161 19.92 27.62 -5.89
C GLU A 161 20.23 28.62 -7.01
N LYS A 162 19.24 28.87 -7.88
CA LYS A 162 19.33 29.98 -8.82
C LYS A 162 18.82 31.21 -8.07
N GLU A 163 19.72 32.15 -7.82
CA GLU A 163 19.39 33.53 -7.45
C GLU A 163 18.54 34.21 -8.53
#